data_AF-A0A1H7V7X7-F1
#
_entry.id   AF-A0A1H7V7X7-F1
#
_cell.length_a   1.000
_cell.length_b   1.000
_cell.length_c   1.000
_cell.angle_alpha   90.00
_cell.angle_beta   90.00
_cell.angle_gamma   90.00
#
_symmetry.space_group_name_H-M   'P 1'
#
loop_
_entity.id
_entity.type
_entity.pdbx_description
1 polymer ?
#
loop_
_entity_poly.entity_id
_entity_poly.type
_entity_poly.pdbx_seq_one_letter_code
_entity_poly.pdbx_strand_id
1 'polypeptide(L)'
;MSTVQVCARCAARWPVVGGPAQWCPRCHGVLLSPTDPARPEPPNLRNFRWVARRPGAAATRAPATRNPTEPGPPSYREIPRWGLRDVPPAPDGEPVAGRREQLAELAPALLSATAALFALAALAELFRYGLLLRNRSTLIGPGLLAVSDGLVGAAGLLAPIVAVCAAVAGVGWLVGARRRAFARSGHVDPRRPSTLALGCLVPVVNLAMPGVFLTELDEPDPQTRKLIRVWWGTWACGGVLFAVNLWWRTLDSLQAQADGVLLAAVTDLVAVAVAVLTLLVIHRVDGLSPTGKQRELTRWVVAVPEQTEPTKTQERVEAGTS
;
A
#
# COMPACT_ATOMS: atom_id res chain seq x y z
N MET A 1 43.06 -61.95 0.53
CA MET A 1 43.14 -61.39 1.89
C MET A 1 41.89 -60.55 2.10
N SER A 2 40.97 -60.99 2.95
CA SER A 2 39.69 -60.31 3.17
C SER A 2 39.87 -59.28 4.29
N THR A 3 40.18 -58.04 3.91
CA THR A 3 40.26 -56.93 4.88
C THR A 3 38.86 -56.48 5.28
N VAL A 4 38.72 -56.11 6.55
CA VAL A 4 37.45 -55.61 7.11
C VAL A 4 37.67 -54.24 7.75
N GLN A 5 36.66 -53.38 7.64
CA GLN A 5 36.58 -52.13 8.38
C GLN A 5 35.52 -52.23 9.47
N VAL A 6 35.84 -51.67 10.64
CA VAL A 6 34.94 -51.64 11.79
C VAL A 6 34.43 -50.22 11.98
N CYS A 7 33.12 -50.04 12.16
CA CYS A 7 32.57 -48.74 12.48
C CYS A 7 32.86 -48.34 13.92
N ALA A 8 33.41 -47.15 14.14
CA ALA A 8 33.70 -46.64 15.49
C ALA A 8 32.43 -46.35 16.31
N ARG A 9 31.27 -46.17 15.66
CA ARG A 9 30.00 -45.82 16.32
C ARG A 9 29.14 -47.03 16.67
N CYS A 10 28.94 -47.96 15.73
CA CYS A 10 28.04 -49.11 15.92
C CYS A 10 28.76 -50.46 15.94
N ALA A 11 30.09 -50.48 15.87
CA ALA A 11 30.93 -51.69 15.84
C ALA A 11 30.62 -52.68 14.69
N ALA A 12 29.81 -52.30 13.71
CA ALA A 12 29.52 -53.12 12.53
C ALA A 12 30.79 -53.35 11.71
N ARG A 13 30.97 -54.58 11.22
CA ARG A 13 32.10 -55.02 10.40
C ARG A 13 31.68 -55.07 8.93
N TRP A 14 32.41 -54.38 8.08
CA TRP A 14 32.15 -54.32 6.64
C TRP A 14 33.34 -54.89 5.88
N PRO A 15 33.13 -55.81 4.92
CA PRO A 15 34.19 -56.26 4.04
C PRO A 15 34.62 -55.11 3.12
N VAL A 16 35.92 -54.94 2.93
CA VAL A 16 36.45 -53.95 1.99
C VAL A 16 36.48 -54.57 0.60
N VAL A 17 35.55 -54.15 -0.27
CA VAL A 17 35.48 -54.60 -1.66
C VAL A 17 35.87 -53.43 -2.55
N GLY A 18 36.98 -53.56 -3.28
CA GLY A 18 37.53 -52.50 -4.14
C GLY A 18 38.39 -51.48 -3.39
N GLY A 19 37.85 -50.79 -2.39
CA GLY A 19 38.57 -49.77 -1.64
C GLY A 19 37.95 -49.40 -0.29
N PRO A 20 38.72 -48.78 0.62
CA PRO A 20 38.24 -48.42 1.96
C PRO A 20 37.18 -47.32 1.89
N ALA A 21 36.06 -47.53 2.57
CA ALA A 21 35.04 -46.51 2.75
C ALA A 21 35.36 -45.66 4.00
N GLN A 22 35.01 -44.37 3.94
CA GLN A 22 35.18 -43.47 5.08
C GLN A 22 33.98 -43.52 6.04
N TRP A 23 32.79 -43.79 5.52
CA TRP A 23 31.53 -43.70 6.27
C TRP A 23 30.77 -45.02 6.27
N CYS A 24 30.24 -45.39 7.43
CA CYS A 24 29.45 -46.60 7.62
C CYS A 24 28.07 -46.42 6.96
N PRO A 25 27.66 -47.28 6.01
CA PRO A 25 26.38 -47.15 5.33
C PRO A 25 25.17 -47.36 6.26
N ARG A 26 25.35 -47.95 7.44
CA ARG A 26 24.26 -48.21 8.41
C ARG A 26 23.98 -47.04 9.36
N CYS A 27 25.00 -46.34 9.84
CA CYS A 27 24.86 -45.33 10.90
C CYS A 27 25.57 -44.00 10.61
N HIS A 28 26.18 -43.89 9.43
CA HIS A 28 27.00 -42.76 8.98
C HIS A 28 28.13 -42.41 9.97
N GLY A 29 28.56 -43.37 10.80
CA GLY A 29 29.74 -43.24 11.66
C GLY A 29 31.03 -43.51 10.88
N VAL A 30 32.14 -42.97 11.37
CA VAL A 30 33.47 -43.17 10.76
C VAL A 30 33.86 -44.65 10.78
N LEU A 31 34.33 -45.17 9.64
CA LEU A 31 34.93 -46.49 9.53
C LEU A 31 36.42 -46.40 9.87
N LEU A 32 36.87 -47.30 10.75
CA LEU A 32 38.29 -47.43 11.10
C LEU A 32 39.09 -47.96 9.89
N SER A 33 40.42 -47.85 9.97
CA SER A 33 41.29 -48.35 8.91
C SER A 33 41.05 -49.84 8.64
N PRO A 34 41.13 -50.28 7.37
CA PRO A 34 41.04 -51.70 7.04
C PRO A 34 42.05 -52.51 7.85
N THR A 35 41.61 -53.65 8.36
CA THR A 35 42.47 -54.59 9.09
C THR A 35 42.20 -56.00 8.56
N ASP A 36 43.25 -56.81 8.47
CA ASP A 36 43.11 -58.23 8.18
C ASP A 36 42.88 -58.99 9.50
N PRO A 37 41.71 -59.61 9.72
CA PRO A 37 41.45 -60.35 10.96
C PRO A 37 42.33 -61.60 11.09
N ALA A 38 42.85 -62.16 9.99
CA ALA A 38 43.72 -63.33 10.01
C ALA A 38 45.19 -62.98 10.32
N ARG A 39 45.58 -61.71 10.16
CA ARG A 39 46.96 -61.25 10.41
C ARG A 39 46.97 -60.00 11.30
N PRO A 40 47.25 -60.15 12.61
CA PRO A 40 47.34 -59.00 13.50
C PRO A 40 48.44 -58.04 13.04
N GLU A 41 48.07 -56.82 12.65
CA GLU A 41 49.03 -55.81 12.24
C GLU A 41 49.86 -55.29 13.43
N PRO A 42 51.16 -55.07 13.27
CA PRO A 42 51.98 -54.49 14.32
C PRO A 42 51.54 -53.03 14.63
N PRO A 43 51.71 -52.54 15.87
CA PRO A 43 51.12 -51.27 16.31
C PRO A 43 51.53 -50.03 15.50
N ASN A 44 52.70 -50.06 14.85
CA ASN A 44 53.26 -48.99 14.04
C ASN A 44 52.63 -48.87 12.63
N LEU A 45 51.95 -49.92 12.15
CA LEU A 45 51.24 -49.91 10.87
C LEU A 45 49.74 -49.61 11.03
N ARG A 46 49.25 -49.50 12.27
CA ARG A 46 47.87 -49.15 12.55
C ARG A 46 47.70 -47.64 12.47
N ASN A 47 46.68 -47.18 11.76
CA ASN A 47 46.32 -45.75 11.69
C ASN A 47 45.67 -45.23 12.99
N PHE A 48 45.60 -46.06 14.03
CA PHE A 48 45.08 -45.70 15.35
C PHE A 48 45.97 -46.29 16.45
N ARG A 49 46.17 -45.51 17.52
CA ARG A 49 46.94 -45.90 18.69
C ARG A 49 46.01 -45.96 19.89
N TRP A 50 45.88 -47.14 20.50
CA TRP A 50 45.21 -47.27 21.79
C TRP A 50 46.08 -46.61 22.87
N VAL A 51 45.49 -45.65 23.58
CA VAL A 51 46.13 -45.01 24.73
C VAL A 51 45.19 -45.19 25.91
N ALA A 52 45.59 -46.03 26.87
CA ALA A 52 44.90 -46.10 28.14
C ALA A 52 45.20 -44.82 28.93
N ARG A 53 44.15 -44.08 29.31
CA ARG A 53 44.26 -42.91 30.18
C ARG A 53 43.56 -43.17 31.50
N ARG A 54 44.14 -42.68 32.59
CA ARG A 54 43.48 -42.66 33.90
C ARG A 54 42.28 -41.70 33.84
N PRO A 55 41.12 -42.04 34.42
CA PRO A 55 40.00 -41.10 34.54
C PRO A 55 40.47 -39.82 35.25
N GLY A 56 40.25 -38.65 34.64
CA GLY A 56 40.70 -37.35 35.16
C GLY A 56 42.07 -36.86 34.67
N ALA A 57 42.83 -37.67 33.92
CA ALA A 57 44.05 -37.20 33.28
C ALA A 57 43.73 -36.26 32.10
N ALA A 58 44.02 -34.97 32.27
CA ALA A 58 43.94 -34.00 31.18
C ALA A 58 44.82 -34.45 30.01
N ALA A 59 44.30 -34.33 28.78
CA ALA A 59 45.10 -34.59 27.60
C ALA A 59 46.31 -33.66 27.60
N THR A 60 47.52 -34.21 27.67
CA THR A 60 48.73 -33.48 27.30
C THR A 60 48.56 -33.08 25.83
N ARG A 61 48.16 -31.83 25.62
CA ARG A 61 48.01 -31.24 24.30
C ARG A 61 49.42 -31.25 23.70
N ALA A 62 49.60 -31.95 22.59
CA ALA A 62 50.81 -31.76 21.79
C ALA A 62 50.97 -30.25 21.52
N PRO A 63 52.21 -29.71 21.49
CA PRO A 63 52.39 -28.30 21.16
C PRO A 63 51.70 -28.07 19.81
N ALA A 64 50.61 -27.32 19.83
CA ALA A 64 49.93 -26.95 18.62
C ALA A 64 50.94 -26.16 17.80
N THR A 65 51.35 -26.70 16.64
CA THR A 65 51.89 -25.86 15.59
C THR A 65 50.92 -24.70 15.45
N ARG A 66 51.39 -23.46 15.65
CA ARG A 66 50.58 -22.26 15.50
C ARG A 66 49.99 -22.31 14.10
N ASN A 67 48.73 -22.71 13.98
CA ASN A 67 47.97 -22.47 12.78
C ASN A 67 47.98 -20.95 12.55
N PRO A 68 48.08 -20.48 11.29
CA PRO A 68 47.81 -19.09 10.99
C PRO A 68 46.49 -18.72 11.65
N THR A 69 46.49 -17.65 12.45
CA THR A 69 45.30 -17.13 13.13
C THR A 69 44.14 -17.12 12.15
N GLU A 70 43.09 -17.91 12.42
CA GLU A 70 41.84 -17.80 11.68
C GLU A 70 41.43 -16.33 11.73
N PRO A 71 41.11 -15.70 10.58
CA PRO A 71 40.59 -14.34 10.61
C PRO A 71 39.38 -14.34 11.55
N GLY A 72 39.46 -13.54 12.61
CA GLY A 72 38.36 -13.37 13.54
C GLY A 72 37.10 -12.93 12.79
N PRO A 73 35.91 -13.00 13.43
CA PRO A 73 34.70 -12.43 12.85
C PRO A 73 34.99 -11.01 12.35
N PRO A 74 34.51 -10.62 11.16
CA PRO A 74 34.88 -9.35 10.54
C PRO A 74 34.68 -8.19 11.52
N SER A 75 35.77 -7.52 11.88
CA SER A 75 35.72 -6.34 12.73
C SER A 75 35.23 -5.18 11.87
N TYR A 76 33.95 -4.86 11.98
CA TYR A 76 33.42 -3.65 11.36
C TYR A 76 33.89 -2.46 12.19
N ARG A 77 34.54 -1.50 11.53
CA ARG A 77 35.00 -0.25 12.16
C ARG A 77 33.83 0.63 12.62
N GLU A 78 32.65 0.37 12.07
CA GLU A 78 31.39 0.99 12.44
C GLU A 78 30.34 -0.10 12.71
N ILE A 79 29.36 0.22 13.56
CA ILE A 79 28.22 -0.66 13.82
C ILE A 79 27.53 -0.96 12.48
N PRO A 80 27.39 -2.23 12.08
CA PRO A 80 26.77 -2.58 10.82
C PRO A 80 25.29 -2.20 10.85
N ARG A 81 24.87 -1.41 9.87
CA ARG A 81 23.56 -0.77 9.84
C ARG A 81 22.53 -1.60 9.07
N TRP A 82 22.54 -2.93 9.19
CA TRP A 82 21.63 -3.87 8.51
C TRP A 82 20.22 -3.92 9.13
N GLY A 83 19.77 -2.83 9.75
CA GLY A 83 18.38 -2.65 10.13
C GLY A 83 17.58 -2.07 8.98
N LEU A 84 16.25 -2.26 9.01
CA LEU A 84 15.33 -1.54 8.15
C LEU A 84 15.48 -0.04 8.44
N ARG A 85 16.20 0.67 7.59
CA ARG A 85 16.35 2.12 7.72
C ARG A 85 15.13 2.77 7.07
N ASP A 86 14.24 3.32 7.89
CA ASP A 86 13.30 4.35 7.45
C ASP A 86 14.11 5.62 7.15
N VAL A 87 14.80 5.65 6.01
CA VAL A 87 15.44 6.87 5.52
C VAL A 87 14.30 7.80 5.11
N PRO A 88 14.13 8.96 5.76
CA PRO A 88 13.15 9.94 5.29
C PRO A 88 13.50 10.28 3.85
N PRO A 89 12.54 10.30 2.91
CA PRO A 89 12.83 10.76 1.56
C PRO A 89 13.54 12.11 1.65
N ALA A 90 14.66 12.25 0.94
CA ALA A 90 15.34 13.53 0.86
C ALA A 90 14.33 14.56 0.35
N PRO A 91 14.32 15.80 0.87
CA PRO A 91 13.48 16.84 0.30
C PRO A 91 13.95 17.05 -1.14
N ASP A 92 13.19 16.53 -2.09
CA ASP A 92 13.37 16.84 -3.50
C ASP A 92 13.28 18.37 -3.61
N GLY A 93 14.35 19.02 -4.06
CA GLY A 93 14.34 20.47 -4.24
C GLY A 93 13.15 20.84 -5.11
N GLU A 94 12.27 21.71 -4.59
CA GLU A 94 10.91 21.91 -5.13
C GLU A 94 10.95 22.05 -6.66
N PRO A 95 10.54 21.02 -7.42
CA PRO A 95 10.44 21.15 -8.86
C PRO A 95 9.40 22.23 -9.14
N VAL A 96 9.70 23.15 -10.06
CA VAL A 96 8.75 24.18 -10.49
C VAL A 96 7.47 23.49 -10.94
N ALA A 97 6.39 23.64 -10.16
CA ALA A 97 5.14 22.94 -10.38
C ALA A 97 4.63 23.20 -11.80
N GLY A 98 4.58 22.15 -12.61
CA GLY A 98 4.08 22.24 -13.96
C GLY A 98 2.59 22.56 -13.97
N ARG A 99 2.06 23.08 -15.09
CA ARG A 99 0.62 23.38 -15.27
C ARG A 99 -0.33 22.24 -14.82
N ARG A 100 0.10 20.98 -14.97
CA ARG A 100 -0.69 19.80 -14.57
C ARG A 100 -0.73 19.57 -13.06
N GLU A 101 0.35 19.87 -12.35
CA GLU A 101 0.39 19.81 -10.88
C GLU A 101 -0.49 20.91 -10.30
N GLN A 102 -0.41 22.13 -10.84
CA GLN A 102 -1.31 23.23 -10.45
C GLN A 102 -2.80 22.87 -10.67
N LEU A 103 -3.12 22.23 -11.80
CA LEU A 103 -4.49 21.72 -12.04
C LEU A 103 -4.88 20.62 -11.06
N ALA A 104 -3.95 19.72 -10.69
CA ALA A 104 -4.21 18.66 -9.72
C ALA A 104 -4.50 19.22 -8.32
N GLU A 105 -3.80 20.27 -7.91
CA GLU A 105 -4.01 20.96 -6.62
C GLU A 105 -5.40 21.62 -6.53
N LEU A 106 -5.94 22.09 -7.66
CA LEU A 106 -7.29 22.66 -7.71
C LEU A 106 -8.40 21.60 -7.69
N ALA A 107 -8.10 20.32 -7.91
CA ALA A 107 -9.12 19.27 -8.06
C ALA A 107 -10.05 19.16 -6.83
N PRO A 108 -9.55 19.15 -5.57
CA PRO A 108 -10.43 19.08 -4.39
C PRO A 108 -11.38 20.28 -4.28
N ALA A 109 -10.88 21.49 -4.57
CA ALA A 109 -11.68 22.72 -4.51
C ALA A 109 -12.74 22.78 -5.63
N LEU A 110 -12.38 22.35 -6.84
CA LEU A 110 -13.33 22.27 -7.96
C LEU A 110 -14.39 21.20 -7.73
N LEU A 111 -14.04 20.06 -7.13
CA LEU A 111 -14.99 19.02 -6.76
C LEU A 111 -15.94 19.46 -5.65
N SER A 112 -15.44 20.17 -4.63
CA SER A 112 -16.30 20.71 -3.57
C SER A 112 -17.25 21.79 -4.11
N ALA A 113 -16.76 22.67 -4.99
CA ALA A 113 -17.59 23.65 -5.70
C ALA A 113 -18.64 22.96 -6.59
N THR A 114 -18.26 21.91 -7.31
CA THR A 114 -19.18 21.10 -8.13
C THR A 114 -20.29 20.48 -7.27
N ALA A 115 -19.94 19.86 -6.14
CA ALA A 115 -20.91 19.30 -5.21
C ALA A 115 -21.86 20.37 -4.66
N ALA A 116 -21.35 21.55 -4.31
CA ALA A 116 -22.18 22.66 -3.83
C ALA A 116 -23.13 23.19 -4.91
N LEU A 117 -22.66 23.35 -6.15
CA LEU A 117 -23.47 23.83 -7.26
C LEU A 117 -24.58 22.85 -7.65
N PHE A 118 -24.30 21.54 -7.70
CA PHE A 118 -25.35 20.54 -7.92
C PHE A 118 -26.31 20.42 -6.74
N ALA A 119 -25.86 20.63 -5.50
CA ALA A 119 -26.77 20.69 -4.35
C ALA A 119 -27.71 21.89 -4.46
N LEU A 120 -27.20 23.06 -4.89
CA LEU A 120 -28.01 24.23 -5.18
C LEU A 120 -28.97 23.99 -6.36
N ALA A 121 -28.54 23.27 -7.40
CA ALA A 121 -29.39 22.87 -8.53
C ALA A 121 -30.56 21.97 -8.07
N ALA A 122 -30.27 20.95 -7.27
CA ALA A 122 -31.29 20.08 -6.70
C ALA A 122 -32.29 20.88 -5.84
N LEU A 123 -31.82 21.80 -5.00
CA LEU A 123 -32.68 22.68 -4.21
C LEU A 123 -33.52 23.61 -5.11
N ALA A 124 -32.96 24.08 -6.22
CA ALA A 124 -33.66 24.90 -7.20
C ALA A 124 -34.80 24.15 -7.88
N GLU A 125 -34.57 22.89 -8.27
CA GLU A 125 -35.60 22.04 -8.86
C GLU A 125 -36.68 21.65 -7.85
N LEU A 126 -36.29 21.35 -6.60
CA LEU A 126 -37.27 21.11 -5.51
C LEU A 126 -38.12 22.34 -5.22
N PHE A 127 -37.51 23.53 -5.26
CA PHE A 127 -38.23 24.80 -5.14
C PHE A 127 -39.23 24.97 -6.30
N ARG A 128 -38.81 24.74 -7.55
CA ARG A 128 -39.70 24.75 -8.72
C ARG A 128 -40.84 23.76 -8.58
N TYR A 129 -40.56 22.54 -8.14
CA TYR A 129 -41.58 21.52 -7.90
C TYR A 129 -42.60 22.00 -6.86
N GLY A 130 -42.13 22.63 -5.77
CA GLY A 130 -43.00 23.27 -4.79
C GLY A 130 -43.88 24.37 -5.38
N LEU A 131 -43.35 25.20 -6.29
CA LEU A 131 -44.13 26.18 -7.04
C LEU A 131 -45.19 25.50 -7.91
N LEU A 132 -44.89 24.40 -8.60
CA LEU A 132 -45.88 23.67 -9.39
C LEU A 132 -47.04 23.13 -8.52
N LEU A 133 -46.73 22.59 -7.34
CA LEU A 133 -47.74 22.15 -6.38
C LEU A 133 -48.61 23.30 -5.89
N ARG A 134 -48.00 24.45 -5.59
CA ARG A 134 -48.72 25.67 -5.17
C ARG A 134 -49.59 26.22 -6.30
N ASN A 135 -49.07 26.23 -7.53
CA ASN A 135 -49.74 26.73 -8.73
C ASN A 135 -51.09 26.03 -8.98
N ARG A 136 -51.19 24.75 -8.59
CA ARG A 136 -52.44 23.97 -8.66
C ARG A 136 -53.63 24.62 -7.93
N SER A 137 -53.37 25.41 -6.89
CA SER A 137 -54.41 26.03 -6.05
C SER A 137 -54.42 27.56 -6.08
N THR A 138 -53.32 28.19 -6.50
CA THR A 138 -53.16 29.64 -6.51
C THR A 138 -52.29 30.08 -7.67
N LEU A 139 -52.69 31.12 -8.41
CA LEU A 139 -51.83 31.68 -9.45
C LEU A 139 -50.56 32.28 -8.81
N ILE A 140 -49.41 31.91 -9.38
CA ILE A 140 -48.10 32.41 -8.93
C ILE A 140 -47.76 33.67 -9.70
N GLY A 141 -47.28 34.69 -8.99
CA GLY A 141 -46.85 35.95 -9.60
C GLY A 141 -45.65 35.76 -10.55
N PRO A 142 -45.58 36.51 -11.66
CA PRO A 142 -44.56 36.35 -12.69
C PRO A 142 -43.13 36.56 -12.18
N GLY A 143 -42.93 37.43 -11.19
CA GLY A 143 -41.61 37.64 -10.59
C GLY A 143 -41.05 36.41 -9.87
N LEU A 144 -41.90 35.65 -9.17
CA LEU A 144 -41.46 34.44 -8.48
C LEU A 144 -41.11 33.31 -9.46
N LEU A 145 -41.87 33.21 -10.56
CA LEU A 145 -41.55 32.29 -11.67
C LEU A 145 -40.21 32.66 -12.32
N ALA A 146 -39.99 33.94 -12.62
CA ALA A 146 -38.73 34.41 -13.20
C ALA A 146 -37.52 34.11 -12.30
N VAL A 147 -37.66 34.21 -10.98
CA VAL A 147 -36.61 33.83 -10.02
C VAL A 147 -36.33 32.33 -10.09
N SER A 148 -37.37 31.48 -10.13
CA SER A 148 -37.20 30.03 -10.25
C SER A 148 -36.51 29.66 -11.57
N ASP A 149 -36.89 30.29 -12.67
CA ASP A 149 -36.30 30.07 -13.98
C ASP A 149 -34.85 30.52 -14.06
N GLY A 150 -34.55 31.69 -13.47
CA GLY A 150 -33.18 32.18 -13.33
C GLY A 150 -32.31 31.25 -12.50
N LEU A 151 -32.82 30.77 -11.35
CA LEU A 151 -32.09 29.89 -10.45
C LEU A 151 -31.73 28.55 -11.12
N VAL A 152 -32.71 27.88 -11.72
CA VAL A 152 -32.47 26.60 -12.42
C VAL A 152 -31.64 26.80 -13.68
N GLY A 153 -31.89 27.85 -14.45
CA GLY A 153 -31.10 28.15 -15.65
C GLY A 153 -29.63 28.43 -15.32
N ALA A 154 -29.36 29.24 -14.29
CA ALA A 154 -28.00 29.53 -13.84
C ALA A 154 -27.31 28.29 -13.28
N ALA A 155 -27.98 27.52 -12.43
CA ALA A 155 -27.41 26.29 -11.86
C ALA A 155 -27.14 25.24 -12.95
N GLY A 156 -28.08 25.05 -13.88
CA GLY A 156 -27.96 24.13 -15.02
C GLY A 156 -26.86 24.52 -16.02
N LEU A 157 -26.41 25.77 -16.02
CA LEU A 157 -25.27 26.23 -16.81
C LEU A 157 -23.95 26.13 -16.03
N LEU A 158 -23.91 26.67 -14.81
CA LEU A 158 -22.69 26.79 -14.03
C LEU A 158 -22.20 25.44 -13.48
N ALA A 159 -23.10 24.58 -12.99
CA ALA A 159 -22.71 23.32 -12.37
C ALA A 159 -21.96 22.39 -13.37
N PRO A 160 -22.45 22.18 -14.62
CA PRO A 160 -21.72 21.37 -15.60
C PRO A 160 -20.38 21.98 -16.01
N ILE A 161 -20.27 23.30 -16.15
CA ILE A 161 -19.00 23.97 -16.50
C ILE A 161 -17.95 23.68 -15.43
N VAL A 162 -18.30 23.89 -14.15
CA VAL A 162 -17.40 23.63 -13.03
C VAL A 162 -17.09 22.14 -12.91
N ALA A 163 -18.06 21.27 -13.18
CA ALA A 163 -17.84 19.82 -13.21
C ALA A 163 -16.84 19.38 -14.28
N VAL A 164 -16.88 19.99 -15.48
CA VAL A 164 -15.88 19.73 -16.54
C VAL A 164 -14.49 20.20 -16.10
N CYS A 165 -14.38 21.39 -15.50
CA CYS A 165 -13.12 21.87 -14.93
C CYS A 165 -12.60 20.91 -13.84
N ALA A 166 -13.48 20.43 -12.95
CA ALA A 166 -13.15 19.45 -11.92
C ALA A 166 -12.69 18.11 -12.52
N ALA A 167 -13.31 17.65 -13.61
CA ALA A 167 -12.90 16.44 -14.32
C ALA A 167 -11.50 16.59 -14.94
N VAL A 168 -11.20 17.72 -15.58
CA VAL A 168 -9.86 18.01 -16.14
C VAL A 168 -8.80 18.07 -15.04
N ALA A 169 -9.11 18.75 -13.93
CA ALA A 169 -8.26 18.80 -12.75
C ALA A 169 -8.03 17.39 -12.16
N GLY A 170 -9.10 16.58 -12.07
CA GLY A 170 -9.06 15.19 -11.63
C GLY A 170 -8.20 14.29 -12.51
N VAL A 171 -8.15 14.52 -13.82
CA VAL A 171 -7.20 13.84 -14.73
C VAL A 171 -5.75 14.23 -14.40
N GLY A 172 -5.49 15.52 -14.17
CA GLY A 172 -4.17 15.99 -13.73
C GLY A 172 -3.72 15.30 -12.45
N TRP A 173 -4.63 15.23 -11.46
CA TRP A 173 -4.41 14.50 -10.22
C TRP A 173 -4.17 13.01 -10.45
N LEU A 174 -4.99 12.34 -11.27
CA LEU A 174 -4.87 10.90 -11.53
C LEU A 174 -3.51 10.55 -12.15
N VAL A 175 -3.04 11.36 -13.09
CA VAL A 175 -1.70 11.19 -13.68
C VAL A 175 -0.61 11.27 -12.61
N GLY A 176 -0.70 12.24 -11.69
CA GLY A 176 0.26 12.39 -10.58
C GLY A 176 0.17 11.24 -9.56
N ALA A 177 -1.04 10.82 -9.20
CA ALA A 177 -1.29 9.71 -8.29
C ALA A 177 -0.73 8.38 -8.83
N ARG A 178 -0.94 8.11 -10.13
CA ARG A 178 -0.39 6.93 -10.78
C ARG A 178 1.12 6.95 -10.83
N ARG A 179 1.75 8.06 -11.24
CA ARG A 179 3.22 8.17 -11.23
C ARG A 179 3.81 7.85 -9.85
N ARG A 180 3.23 8.41 -8.78
CA ARG A 180 3.63 8.12 -7.39
C ARG A 180 3.43 6.65 -7.02
N ALA A 181 2.34 6.03 -7.45
CA ALA A 181 2.06 4.62 -7.18
C ALA A 181 3.07 3.69 -7.86
N PHE A 182 3.27 3.82 -9.17
CA PHE A 182 4.21 2.97 -9.91
C PHE A 182 5.68 3.19 -9.49
N ALA A 183 6.05 4.43 -9.16
CA ALA A 183 7.39 4.75 -8.67
C ALA A 183 7.72 4.03 -7.36
N ARG A 184 6.75 3.85 -6.44
CA ARG A 184 6.94 3.10 -5.19
C ARG A 184 7.28 1.63 -5.45
N SER A 185 6.71 1.05 -6.49
CA SER A 185 6.96 -0.33 -6.92
C SER A 185 8.18 -0.45 -7.84
N GLY A 186 8.92 0.64 -8.09
CA GLY A 186 10.09 0.67 -8.97
C GLY A 186 9.76 0.59 -10.47
N HIS A 187 8.50 0.81 -10.85
CA HIS A 187 8.02 0.73 -12.22
C HIS A 187 7.66 2.12 -12.78
N VAL A 188 7.64 2.25 -14.10
CA VAL A 188 7.11 3.43 -14.80
C VAL A 188 5.67 3.13 -15.22
N ASP A 189 4.76 4.11 -15.10
CA ASP A 189 3.37 3.94 -15.54
C ASP A 189 3.33 3.58 -17.04
N PRO A 190 2.75 2.41 -17.41
CA PRO A 190 2.66 2.01 -18.82
C PRO A 190 1.69 2.88 -19.62
N ARG A 191 0.77 3.61 -18.97
CA ARG A 191 -0.25 4.40 -19.65
C ARG A 191 0.25 5.83 -19.92
N ARG A 192 0.06 6.29 -21.16
CA ARG A 192 0.35 7.67 -21.53
C ARG A 192 -0.69 8.62 -20.90
N PRO A 193 -0.32 9.86 -20.52
CA PRO A 193 -1.26 10.84 -19.97
C PRO A 193 -2.45 11.16 -20.89
N SER A 194 -2.24 11.12 -22.21
CA SER A 194 -3.30 11.31 -23.19
C SER A 194 -4.33 10.18 -23.17
N THR A 195 -3.90 8.93 -22.97
CA THR A 195 -4.79 7.78 -22.81
C THR A 195 -5.63 7.90 -21.55
N LEU A 196 -5.06 8.41 -20.46
CA LEU A 196 -5.78 8.69 -19.22
C LEU A 196 -6.83 9.79 -19.45
N ALA A 197 -6.44 10.90 -20.10
CA ALA A 197 -7.37 11.98 -20.43
C ALA A 197 -8.52 11.53 -21.34
N LEU A 198 -8.21 10.79 -22.41
CA LEU A 198 -9.20 10.24 -23.33
C LEU A 198 -10.15 9.28 -22.61
N GLY A 199 -9.60 8.40 -21.77
CA GLY A 199 -10.39 7.46 -20.98
C GLY A 199 -11.33 8.14 -19.98
N CYS A 200 -10.96 9.29 -19.43
CA CYS A 200 -11.76 10.00 -18.43
C CYS A 200 -12.72 11.05 -19.02
N LEU A 201 -12.38 11.69 -20.14
CA LEU A 201 -13.12 12.85 -20.66
C LEU A 201 -14.01 12.52 -21.85
N VAL A 202 -13.76 11.43 -22.58
CA VAL A 202 -14.61 11.05 -23.71
C VAL A 202 -15.89 10.38 -23.19
N PRO A 203 -17.08 10.88 -23.57
CA PRO A 203 -18.35 10.26 -23.19
C PRO A 203 -18.39 8.78 -23.56
N VAL A 204 -19.18 7.99 -22.82
CA VAL A 204 -19.28 6.51 -22.95
C VAL A 204 -18.03 5.79 -22.46
N VAL A 205 -16.84 6.16 -22.95
CA VAL A 205 -15.56 5.58 -22.50
C VAL A 205 -15.32 5.92 -21.02
N ASN A 206 -15.67 7.15 -20.63
CA ASN A 206 -15.59 7.64 -19.26
C ASN A 206 -16.45 6.86 -18.25
N LEU A 207 -17.42 6.05 -18.68
CA LEU A 207 -18.22 5.22 -17.78
C LEU A 207 -17.41 4.03 -17.27
N ALA A 208 -16.41 3.56 -18.01
CA ALA A 208 -15.66 2.35 -17.66
C ALA A 208 -14.21 2.65 -17.21
N MET A 209 -13.49 3.46 -17.99
CA MET A 209 -12.03 3.59 -17.85
C MET A 209 -11.56 4.20 -16.51
N PRO A 210 -12.21 5.22 -15.93
CA PRO A 210 -11.78 5.79 -14.66
C PRO A 210 -11.73 4.77 -13.52
N GLY A 211 -12.72 3.86 -13.45
CA GLY A 211 -12.73 2.76 -12.49
C GLY A 211 -11.55 1.82 -12.68
N VAL A 212 -11.26 1.44 -13.92
CA VAL A 212 -10.10 0.59 -14.27
C VAL A 212 -8.79 1.26 -13.85
N PHE A 213 -8.59 2.53 -14.18
CA PHE A 213 -7.37 3.26 -13.84
C PHE A 213 -7.13 3.38 -12.34
N LEU A 214 -8.19 3.50 -11.54
CA LEU A 214 -8.10 3.53 -10.07
C LEU A 214 -7.83 2.15 -9.48
N THR A 215 -8.35 1.08 -10.09
CA THR A 215 -8.07 -0.30 -9.64
C THR A 215 -6.66 -0.78 -9.97
N GLU A 216 -6.00 -0.16 -10.94
CA GLU A 216 -4.60 -0.41 -11.30
C GLU A 216 -3.59 0.29 -10.39
N LEU A 217 -4.04 1.21 -9.52
CA LEU A 217 -3.17 1.72 -8.46
C LEU A 217 -2.76 0.54 -7.59
N ASP A 218 -1.47 0.46 -7.24
CA ASP A 218 -0.87 -0.69 -6.55
C ASP A 218 -1.61 -1.05 -5.24
N GLU A 219 -1.71 -2.37 -4.96
CA GLU A 219 -2.67 -3.04 -4.05
C GLU A 219 -3.47 -2.12 -3.09
N PRO A 220 -4.66 -1.64 -3.51
CA PRO A 220 -5.46 -0.80 -2.65
C PRO A 220 -6.07 -1.64 -1.54
N ASP A 221 -5.94 -1.15 -0.31
CA ASP A 221 -6.63 -1.64 0.88
C ASP A 221 -8.09 -2.01 0.57
N PRO A 222 -8.65 -3.14 1.07
CA PRO A 222 -10.02 -3.58 0.80
C PRO A 222 -11.07 -2.48 0.98
N GLN A 223 -10.88 -1.56 1.93
CA GLN A 223 -11.78 -0.43 2.13
C GLN A 223 -11.74 0.57 0.97
N THR A 224 -10.54 0.90 0.46
CA THR A 224 -10.35 1.76 -0.72
C THR A 224 -10.96 1.10 -1.96
N ARG A 225 -10.77 -0.21 -2.14
CA ARG A 225 -11.38 -0.95 -3.24
C ARG A 225 -12.92 -0.93 -3.18
N LYS A 226 -13.50 -1.06 -1.98
CA LYS A 226 -14.96 -0.93 -1.78
C LYS A 226 -15.44 0.47 -2.13
N LEU A 227 -14.74 1.51 -1.69
CA LEU A 227 -15.07 2.90 -2.01
C LEU A 227 -15.04 3.16 -3.52
N ILE A 228 -14.00 2.69 -4.23
CA ILE A 228 -13.90 2.80 -5.69
C ILE A 228 -15.09 2.13 -6.37
N ARG A 229 -15.52 0.94 -5.91
CA ARG A 229 -16.69 0.24 -6.49
C ARG A 229 -18.00 1.01 -6.25
N VAL A 230 -18.20 1.54 -5.05
CA VAL A 230 -19.39 2.36 -4.73
C VAL A 230 -19.41 3.60 -5.61
N TRP A 231 -18.30 4.34 -5.66
CA TRP A 231 -18.13 5.50 -6.52
C TRP A 231 -18.42 5.16 -7.99
N TRP A 232 -17.85 4.07 -8.49
CA TRP A 232 -18.02 3.66 -9.88
C TRP A 232 -19.47 3.27 -10.20
N GLY A 233 -20.15 2.59 -9.27
CA GLY A 233 -21.58 2.31 -9.39
C GLY A 233 -22.44 3.57 -9.39
N THR A 234 -22.14 4.54 -8.52
CA THR A 234 -22.82 5.84 -8.49
C THR A 234 -22.59 6.63 -9.77
N TRP A 235 -21.38 6.62 -10.32
CA TRP A 235 -21.05 7.24 -11.61
C TRP A 235 -21.84 6.63 -12.76
N ALA A 236 -21.88 5.30 -12.85
CA ALA A 236 -22.67 4.59 -13.87
C ALA A 236 -24.18 4.89 -13.73
N CYS A 237 -24.69 4.90 -12.50
CA CYS A 237 -26.06 5.30 -12.20
C CYS A 237 -26.37 6.73 -12.67
N GLY A 238 -25.46 7.68 -12.42
CA GLY A 238 -25.57 9.05 -12.94
C GLY A 238 -25.63 9.12 -14.47
N GLY A 239 -24.82 8.32 -15.16
CA GLY A 239 -24.87 8.19 -16.61
C GLY A 239 -26.21 7.66 -17.13
N VAL A 240 -26.78 6.65 -16.45
CA VAL A 240 -28.11 6.12 -16.77
C VAL A 240 -29.18 7.19 -16.53
N LEU A 241 -29.17 7.88 -15.39
CA LEU A 241 -30.11 8.96 -15.09
C LEU A 241 -30.03 10.09 -16.10
N PHE A 242 -28.83 10.46 -16.56
CA PHE A 242 -28.66 11.44 -17.61
C PHE A 242 -29.32 11.00 -18.92
N ALA A 243 -29.11 9.74 -19.34
CA ALA A 243 -29.76 9.19 -20.53
C ALA A 243 -31.29 9.15 -20.37
N VAL A 244 -31.78 8.77 -19.18
CA VAL A 244 -33.21 8.78 -18.85
C VAL A 244 -33.76 10.20 -18.90
N ASN A 245 -33.05 11.22 -18.40
CA ASN A 245 -33.47 12.62 -18.51
C ASN A 245 -33.59 13.09 -19.96
N LEU A 246 -32.60 12.76 -20.80
CA LEU A 246 -32.64 13.10 -22.22
C LEU A 246 -33.84 12.46 -22.92
N TRP A 247 -34.12 11.19 -22.62
CA TRP A 247 -35.30 10.51 -23.11
C TRP A 247 -36.59 11.14 -22.56
N TRP A 248 -36.64 11.45 -21.27
CA TRP A 248 -37.83 12.01 -20.61
C TRP A 248 -38.28 13.34 -21.21
N ARG A 249 -37.32 14.14 -21.71
CA ARG A 249 -37.61 15.40 -22.41
C ARG A 249 -38.43 15.26 -23.69
N THR A 250 -38.60 14.05 -24.22
CA THR A 250 -39.46 13.80 -25.40
C THR A 250 -40.92 13.54 -25.01
N LEU A 251 -41.26 13.52 -23.72
CA LEU A 251 -42.61 13.27 -23.24
C LEU A 251 -43.34 14.60 -23.00
N ASP A 252 -44.46 14.82 -23.71
CA ASP A 252 -45.16 16.11 -23.70
C ASP A 252 -46.28 16.22 -22.64
N SER A 253 -46.58 15.15 -21.90
CA SER A 253 -47.69 15.17 -20.94
C SER A 253 -47.41 16.07 -19.73
N LEU A 254 -48.43 16.72 -19.17
CA LEU A 254 -48.29 17.60 -18.00
C LEU A 254 -47.72 16.85 -16.78
N GLN A 255 -48.12 15.59 -16.59
CA GLN A 255 -47.57 14.75 -15.53
C GLN A 255 -46.10 14.42 -15.79
N ALA A 256 -45.73 14.08 -17.04
CA ALA A 256 -44.33 13.83 -17.37
C ALA A 256 -43.45 15.06 -17.17
N GLN A 257 -43.95 16.26 -17.46
CA GLN A 257 -43.22 17.51 -17.19
C GLN A 257 -42.96 17.71 -15.69
N ALA A 258 -43.96 17.45 -14.82
CA ALA A 258 -43.80 17.54 -13.37
C ALA A 258 -42.84 16.47 -12.82
N ASP A 259 -42.97 15.23 -13.27
CA ASP A 259 -42.07 14.12 -12.90
C ASP A 259 -40.64 14.39 -13.40
N GLY A 260 -40.50 15.09 -14.53
CA GLY A 260 -39.22 15.52 -15.08
C GLY A 260 -38.47 16.47 -14.15
N VAL A 261 -39.16 17.36 -13.42
CA VAL A 261 -38.54 18.24 -12.42
C VAL A 261 -37.99 17.42 -11.25
N LEU A 262 -38.75 16.44 -10.78
CA LEU A 262 -38.30 15.57 -9.70
C LEU A 262 -37.12 14.69 -10.15
N LEU A 263 -37.19 14.17 -11.37
CA LEU A 263 -36.10 13.40 -11.98
C LEU A 263 -34.81 14.23 -12.12
N ALA A 264 -34.92 15.51 -12.51
CA ALA A 264 -33.80 16.44 -12.55
C ALA A 264 -33.19 16.63 -11.16
N ALA A 265 -34.01 16.90 -10.13
CA ALA A 265 -33.56 17.02 -8.75
C ALA A 265 -32.82 15.76 -8.26
N VAL A 266 -33.34 14.57 -8.55
CA VAL A 266 -32.69 13.29 -8.20
C VAL A 266 -31.36 13.14 -8.93
N THR A 267 -31.30 13.55 -10.20
CA THR A 267 -30.08 13.49 -11.01
C THR A 267 -29.00 14.42 -10.48
N ASP A 268 -29.38 15.63 -10.07
CA ASP A 268 -28.48 16.57 -9.42
C ASP A 268 -27.96 16.02 -8.08
N LEU A 269 -28.80 15.39 -7.26
CA LEU A 269 -28.36 14.73 -6.02
C LEU A 269 -27.37 13.58 -6.28
N VAL A 270 -27.57 12.81 -7.35
CA VAL A 270 -26.61 11.78 -7.76
C VAL A 270 -25.30 12.42 -8.22
N ALA A 271 -25.36 13.56 -8.93
CA ALA A 271 -24.15 14.32 -9.29
C ALA A 271 -23.40 14.85 -8.06
N VAL A 272 -24.10 15.31 -7.02
CA VAL A 272 -23.50 15.63 -5.70
C VAL A 272 -22.79 14.40 -5.13
N ALA A 273 -23.47 13.26 -5.08
CA ALA A 273 -22.90 12.03 -4.56
C ALA A 273 -21.65 11.60 -5.34
N VAL A 274 -21.65 11.70 -6.67
CA VAL A 274 -20.48 11.45 -7.52
C VAL A 274 -19.34 12.39 -7.15
N ALA A 275 -19.58 13.71 -7.06
CA ALA A 275 -18.54 14.69 -6.76
C ALA A 275 -17.90 14.44 -5.37
N VAL A 276 -18.74 14.19 -4.35
CA VAL A 276 -18.29 13.87 -2.99
C VAL A 276 -17.53 12.55 -2.96
N LEU A 277 -18.03 11.48 -3.59
CA LEU A 277 -17.34 10.20 -3.63
C LEU A 277 -16.01 10.30 -4.40
N THR A 278 -15.95 11.10 -5.46
CA THR A 278 -14.69 11.38 -6.19
C THR A 278 -13.67 12.05 -5.26
N LEU A 279 -14.11 13.06 -4.49
CA LEU A 279 -13.27 13.74 -3.51
C LEU A 279 -12.77 12.76 -2.42
N LEU A 280 -13.65 11.89 -1.92
CA LEU A 280 -13.28 10.87 -0.94
C LEU A 280 -12.30 9.84 -1.49
N VAL A 281 -12.44 9.45 -2.76
CA VAL A 281 -11.46 8.58 -3.44
C VAL A 281 -10.10 9.28 -3.51
N ILE A 282 -10.08 10.56 -3.93
CA ILE A 282 -8.85 11.36 -3.99
C ILE A 282 -8.17 11.42 -2.62
N HIS A 283 -8.91 11.85 -1.59
CA HIS A 283 -8.39 11.91 -0.22
C HIS A 283 -7.86 10.57 0.25
N ARG A 284 -8.61 9.47 0.01
CA ARG A 284 -8.21 8.15 0.48
C ARG A 284 -6.97 7.61 -0.23
N VAL A 285 -6.81 7.90 -1.52
CA VAL A 285 -5.62 7.53 -2.32
C VAL A 285 -4.40 8.36 -1.90
N ASP A 286 -4.58 9.65 -1.58
CA ASP A 286 -3.51 10.51 -1.07
C ASP A 286 -3.18 10.28 0.41
N GLY A 287 -3.84 9.34 1.09
CA GLY A 287 -3.63 9.06 2.51
C GLY A 287 -4.20 10.15 3.43
N LEU A 288 -5.09 10.99 2.93
CA LEU A 288 -5.79 12.01 3.70
C LEU A 288 -7.03 11.42 4.39
N SER A 289 -7.45 12.10 5.44
CA SER A 289 -8.74 11.91 6.10
C SER A 289 -9.90 12.36 5.19
N PRO A 290 -11.16 11.97 5.46
CA PRO A 290 -12.32 12.45 4.69
C PRO A 290 -12.42 13.99 4.62
N THR A 291 -11.92 14.69 5.64
CA THR A 291 -11.89 16.16 5.74
C THR A 291 -10.68 16.80 5.04
N GLY A 292 -9.80 16.01 4.41
CA GLY A 292 -8.60 16.52 3.70
C GLY A 292 -7.39 16.77 4.60
N LYS A 293 -7.48 16.51 5.91
CA LYS A 293 -6.30 16.54 6.81
C LYS A 293 -5.43 15.31 6.60
N GLN A 294 -4.11 15.43 6.76
CA GLN A 294 -3.19 14.28 6.76
C GLN A 294 -3.70 13.21 7.74
N ARG A 295 -3.78 11.93 7.34
CA ARG A 295 -4.06 10.87 8.32
C ARG A 295 -2.88 10.80 9.27
N GLU A 296 -3.15 11.08 10.54
CA GLU A 296 -2.25 10.68 11.62
C GLU A 296 -2.24 9.15 11.64
N LEU A 297 -1.22 8.55 11.02
CA LEU A 297 -0.93 7.14 11.20
C LEU A 297 -0.37 7.01 12.61
N THR A 298 -1.21 6.57 13.55
CA THR A 298 -0.77 6.23 14.90
C THR A 298 0.25 5.09 14.79
N ARG A 299 1.55 5.43 14.78
CA ARG A 299 2.63 4.46 14.87
C ARG A 299 2.71 4.01 16.32
N TRP A 300 2.12 2.87 16.62
CA TRP A 300 2.29 2.22 17.91
C TRP A 300 3.75 1.76 18.02
N VAL A 301 4.56 2.53 18.74
CA VAL A 301 5.90 2.13 19.14
C VAL A 301 5.78 1.45 20.50
N VAL A 302 6.43 0.30 20.67
CA VAL A 302 6.51 -0.35 21.98
C VAL A 302 7.19 0.63 22.93
N ALA A 303 6.47 1.06 23.97
CA ALA A 303 7.04 1.89 25.02
C ALA A 303 8.19 1.10 25.67
N VAL A 304 9.43 1.54 25.47
CA VAL A 304 10.56 1.05 26.25
C VAL A 304 10.48 1.76 27.60
N PRO A 305 10.30 1.05 28.73
CA PRO A 305 10.33 1.70 30.02
C PRO A 305 11.70 2.37 30.20
N GLU A 306 11.71 3.65 30.56
CA GLU A 306 12.94 4.34 30.97
C GLU A 306 13.59 3.52 32.09
N GLN A 307 14.78 3.00 31.83
CA GLN A 307 15.61 2.44 32.89
C GLN A 307 16.08 3.63 33.72
N THR A 308 15.39 3.91 34.82
CA THR A 308 15.88 4.83 35.85
C THR A 308 17.19 4.23 36.38
N GLU A 309 18.33 4.72 35.89
CA GLU A 309 19.62 4.40 36.50
C GLU A 309 19.57 4.85 37.96
N PRO A 310 19.82 3.96 38.94
CA PRO A 310 19.89 4.37 40.33
C PRO A 310 21.11 5.28 40.48
N THR A 311 20.85 6.56 40.77
CA THR A 311 21.83 7.53 41.23
C THR A 311 22.65 6.88 42.35
N LYS A 312 23.90 6.52 42.04
CA LYS A 312 24.87 6.14 43.05
C LYS A 312 25.17 7.40 43.86
N THR A 313 24.49 7.54 45.00
CA THR A 313 24.89 8.46 46.07
C THR A 313 26.31 8.10 46.48
N GLN A 314 27.29 8.83 45.95
CA GLN A 314 28.65 8.84 46.49
C GLN A 314 28.57 9.55 47.84
N GLU A 315 28.42 8.77 48.92
CA GLU A 315 28.78 9.22 50.27
C GLU A 315 30.28 9.53 50.27
N ARG A 316 30.59 10.82 50.17
CA ARG A 316 31.92 11.35 50.44
C ARG A 316 32.13 11.28 51.95
N VAL A 317 32.86 10.25 52.37
CA VAL A 317 33.45 10.13 53.70
C VAL A 317 34.35 11.35 53.93
N GLU A 318 33.89 12.28 54.79
CA GLU A 318 34.75 13.26 55.44
C GLU A 318 35.63 12.52 56.45
N ALA A 319 36.80 12.07 55.99
CA ALA A 319 37.90 11.73 56.88
C ALA A 319 38.61 13.03 57.24
N GLY A 320 38.39 13.50 58.47
CA GLY A 320 39.19 14.54 59.07
C GLY A 320 40.64 14.09 59.22
N THR A 321 41.56 15.03 59.02
CA THR A 321 42.88 15.01 59.66
C THR A 321 43.40 16.44 59.69
N SER A 322 43.45 16.95 60.92
CA SER A 322 44.44 17.85 61.54
C SER A 322 44.95 19.07 60.75
#